data_AF-A0A7J8W3U6-F1
#
_entry.id   AF-A0A7J8W3U6-F1
#
_cell.length_a   1.000
_cell.length_b   1.000
_cell.length_c   1.000
_cell.angle_alpha   90.00
_cell.angle_beta   90.00
_cell.angle_gamma   90.00
#
_symmetry.space_group_name_H-M   'P 1'
#
loop_
_entity.id
_entity.type
_entity.pdbx_description
1 polymer ?
#
loop_
_entity_poly.entity_id
_entity_poly.type
_entity_poly.pdbx_seq_one_letter_code
_entity_poly.pdbx_strand_id
1 'polypeptide(L)'
;MGKITYTRLKGSQNMRQRLLLATLKSTPVLIEDIHADDTLPGLRPHEISLLRLFEKLTDDCLIEINETGTKLKYKPGIIVGGSHLVHDCGVSRAIGYFLEPLILLGLFARKTLVIILKGITNDSKDPSVDTFRSTTFPLLKRFGVPSEGLKLEIKSRGVSPHGGGEVHLAIPTVQHLTATMWTDEGMVKRIRGEAFTTRVSVQLGNEMIYAARGIFNRLLPDVYIASDYRKRSEAGNSSGYGISLVAETTSGCCISADTTVSYPRGDEEEDIEGEEKKELIPAADVGEKLASVLLEEIEKGGVVDSTHQGLLFLLCALCVNDVSKVRVGKLSPYGIETLREIRDFLDVQFVIKPDPSTGTVILKCWGSGMKNLSRKTT
;
A
#
# COMPACT_ATOMS: atom_id res chain seq x y z
N MET A 1 -10.70 -35.28 15.87
CA MET A 1 -10.37 -34.01 15.20
C MET A 1 -11.34 -32.95 15.69
N GLY A 2 -10.84 -31.90 16.35
CA GLY A 2 -11.71 -30.82 16.84
C GLY A 2 -12.39 -30.08 15.68
N LYS A 3 -13.67 -29.74 15.83
CA LYS A 3 -14.37 -28.90 14.84
C LYS A 3 -13.68 -27.55 14.78
N ILE A 4 -13.15 -27.18 13.61
CA ILE A 4 -12.56 -25.86 13.37
C ILE A 4 -13.70 -24.85 13.33
N THR A 5 -13.67 -23.86 14.22
CA THR A 5 -14.62 -22.75 14.24
C THR A 5 -14.14 -21.66 13.30
N TYR A 6 -15.01 -21.20 12.40
CA TYR A 6 -14.72 -20.13 11.45
C TYR A 6 -15.45 -18.85 11.87
N THR A 7 -14.73 -17.72 11.90
CA THR A 7 -15.35 -16.40 12.02
C THR A 7 -16.07 -16.07 10.73
N ARG A 8 -17.37 -15.78 10.80
CA ARG A 8 -18.19 -15.49 9.63
C ARG A 8 -18.15 -14.00 9.32
N LEU A 9 -17.83 -13.67 8.08
CA LEU A 9 -17.79 -12.31 7.55
C LEU A 9 -18.64 -12.26 6.27
N LYS A 10 -19.05 -11.06 5.89
CA LYS A 10 -19.88 -10.83 4.71
C LYS A 10 -19.28 -9.78 3.79
N GLY A 11 -19.50 -9.95 2.50
CA GLY A 11 -19.10 -9.01 1.46
C GLY A 11 -17.60 -9.02 1.15
N SER A 12 -17.25 -8.32 0.08
CA SER A 12 -15.90 -8.20 -0.47
C SER A 12 -15.09 -7.01 0.06
N GLN A 13 -15.72 -6.13 0.86
CA GLN A 13 -15.06 -4.94 1.38
C GLN A 13 -13.86 -5.30 2.27
N ASN A 14 -12.75 -4.58 2.09
CA ASN A 14 -11.51 -4.73 2.86
C ASN A 14 -10.94 -6.16 2.89
N MET A 15 -11.17 -6.93 1.82
CA MET A 15 -10.71 -8.31 1.69
C MET A 15 -9.23 -8.50 2.06
N ARG A 16 -8.37 -7.57 1.61
CA ARG A 16 -6.93 -7.54 1.93
C ARG A 16 -6.65 -7.52 3.43
N GLN A 17 -7.32 -6.63 4.15
CA GLN A 17 -7.10 -6.42 5.57
C GLN A 17 -7.65 -7.59 6.39
N ARG A 18 -8.83 -8.10 6.01
CA ARG A 18 -9.44 -9.29 6.63
C ARG A 18 -8.53 -10.50 6.51
N LEU A 19 -8.01 -10.79 5.32
CA LEU A 19 -7.08 -11.90 5.09
C LEU A 19 -5.77 -11.69 5.86
N LEU A 20 -5.21 -10.48 5.82
CA LEU A 20 -4.01 -10.13 6.56
C LEU A 20 -4.17 -10.37 8.07
N LEU A 21 -5.20 -9.80 8.68
CA LEU A 21 -5.46 -9.91 10.12
C LEU A 21 -5.83 -11.34 10.53
N ALA A 22 -6.60 -12.05 9.70
CA ALA A 22 -6.86 -13.48 9.88
C ALA A 22 -5.56 -14.27 9.93
N THR A 23 -4.61 -13.97 9.04
CA THR A 23 -3.30 -14.64 8.98
C THR A 23 -2.45 -14.33 10.20
N LEU A 24 -2.31 -13.04 10.53
CA LEU A 24 -1.52 -12.57 11.68
C LEU A 24 -2.06 -13.12 13.01
N LYS A 25 -3.39 -13.23 13.16
CA LYS A 25 -4.05 -13.79 14.35
C LYS A 25 -4.24 -15.32 14.28
N SER A 26 -3.88 -15.96 13.17
CA SER A 26 -4.13 -17.39 12.91
C SER A 26 -5.60 -17.80 13.13
N THR A 27 -6.54 -16.93 12.74
CA THR A 27 -7.98 -17.14 12.91
C THR A 27 -8.61 -17.58 11.58
N PRO A 28 -9.24 -18.77 11.51
CA PRO A 28 -9.96 -19.21 10.32
C PRO A 28 -11.20 -18.34 10.06
N VAL A 29 -11.40 -17.93 8.80
CA VAL A 29 -12.54 -17.08 8.40
C VAL A 29 -13.36 -17.72 7.27
N LEU A 30 -14.66 -17.49 7.30
CA LEU A 30 -15.61 -17.82 6.24
C LEU A 30 -16.22 -16.51 5.76
N ILE A 31 -15.97 -16.15 4.50
CA ILE A 31 -16.46 -14.92 3.89
C ILE A 31 -17.55 -15.30 2.90
N GLU A 32 -18.77 -14.83 3.14
CA GLU A 32 -19.93 -15.07 2.28
C GLU A 32 -20.37 -13.79 1.57
N ASP A 33 -21.25 -13.92 0.59
CA ASP A 33 -21.85 -12.80 -0.15
C ASP A 33 -20.81 -11.91 -0.87
N ILE A 34 -19.72 -12.52 -1.39
CA ILE A 34 -18.64 -11.81 -2.10
C ILE A 34 -19.15 -11.35 -3.47
N HIS A 35 -19.28 -10.03 -3.65
CA HIS A 35 -19.80 -9.39 -4.87
C HIS A 35 -21.13 -10.01 -5.34
N ALA A 36 -21.98 -10.47 -4.41
CA ALA A 36 -23.18 -11.24 -4.75
C ALA A 36 -24.23 -10.42 -5.53
N ASP A 37 -24.22 -9.10 -5.36
CA ASP A 37 -25.12 -8.16 -6.01
C ASP A 37 -24.52 -7.54 -7.29
N ASP A 38 -23.25 -7.83 -7.62
CA ASP A 38 -22.57 -7.33 -8.81
C ASP A 38 -23.03 -8.10 -10.07
N THR A 39 -22.92 -7.46 -11.24
CA THR A 39 -23.21 -8.09 -12.54
C THR A 39 -22.37 -9.36 -12.77
N LEU A 40 -21.12 -9.34 -12.33
CA LEU A 40 -20.20 -10.48 -12.32
C LEU A 40 -19.93 -10.89 -10.87
N PRO A 41 -20.66 -11.88 -10.34
CA PRO A 41 -20.54 -12.25 -8.93
C PRO A 41 -19.26 -13.06 -8.65
N GLY A 42 -18.85 -13.04 -7.38
CA GLY A 42 -17.72 -13.81 -6.88
C GLY A 42 -16.36 -13.10 -6.97
N LEU A 43 -15.31 -13.80 -6.56
CA LEU A 43 -13.96 -13.26 -6.43
C LEU A 43 -13.40 -12.68 -7.75
N ARG A 44 -12.82 -11.48 -7.65
CA ARG A 44 -12.15 -10.80 -8.76
C ARG A 44 -10.74 -11.35 -9.00
N PRO A 45 -10.15 -11.18 -10.20
CA PRO A 45 -8.83 -11.73 -10.51
C PRO A 45 -7.70 -11.33 -9.55
N HIS A 46 -7.67 -10.07 -9.07
CA HIS A 46 -6.68 -9.63 -8.07
C HIS A 46 -6.90 -10.25 -6.69
N GLU A 47 -8.15 -10.54 -6.31
CA GLU A 47 -8.46 -11.19 -5.03
C GLU A 47 -7.99 -12.66 -5.06
N ILE A 48 -8.20 -13.36 -6.18
CA ILE A 48 -7.67 -14.71 -6.39
C ILE A 48 -6.14 -14.70 -6.40
N SER A 49 -5.52 -13.72 -7.08
CA SER A 49 -4.06 -13.57 -7.09
C SER A 49 -3.51 -13.31 -5.68
N LEU A 50 -4.23 -12.52 -4.86
CA LEU A 50 -3.86 -12.27 -3.47
C LEU A 50 -3.95 -13.54 -2.62
N LEU A 51 -4.99 -14.36 -2.79
CA LEU A 51 -5.09 -15.65 -2.10
C LEU A 51 -3.93 -16.58 -2.46
N ARG A 52 -3.56 -16.66 -3.74
CA ARG A 52 -2.38 -17.41 -4.20
C ARG A 52 -1.07 -16.86 -3.63
N LEU A 53 -0.97 -15.54 -3.45
CA LEU A 53 0.19 -14.93 -2.80
C LEU A 53 0.28 -15.36 -1.33
N PHE A 54 -0.84 -15.37 -0.60
CA PHE A 54 -0.89 -15.81 0.79
C PHE A 54 -0.49 -17.29 0.88
N GLU A 55 -1.09 -18.16 0.07
CA GLU A 55 -0.74 -19.58 -0.02
C GLU A 55 0.76 -19.80 -0.27
N LYS A 56 1.38 -19.00 -1.16
CA LYS A 56 2.82 -19.08 -1.45
C LYS A 56 3.73 -18.69 -0.28
N LEU A 57 3.25 -17.82 0.61
CA LEU A 57 4.03 -17.29 1.74
C LEU A 57 3.85 -18.07 3.04
N THR A 58 2.79 -18.86 3.11
CA THR A 58 2.37 -19.58 4.31
C THR A 58 2.39 -21.09 4.09
N ASP A 59 2.83 -21.83 5.09
CA ASP A 59 2.77 -23.29 5.11
C ASP A 59 1.50 -23.77 5.83
N ASP A 60 0.91 -24.90 5.43
CA ASP A 60 -0.36 -25.43 5.93
C ASP A 60 -1.59 -24.49 5.79
N CYS A 61 -1.57 -23.60 4.79
CA CYS A 61 -2.73 -22.77 4.46
C CYS A 61 -3.77 -23.56 3.67
N LEU A 62 -5.04 -23.46 4.05
CA LEU A 62 -6.15 -24.10 3.34
C LEU A 62 -7.12 -23.03 2.83
N ILE A 63 -7.32 -23.03 1.52
CA ILE A 63 -8.18 -22.10 0.80
C ILE A 63 -9.22 -22.92 0.03
N GLU A 64 -10.48 -22.79 0.40
CA GLU A 64 -11.60 -23.45 -0.30
C GLU A 64 -12.53 -22.37 -0.84
N ILE A 65 -12.78 -22.40 -2.15
CA ILE A 65 -13.67 -21.46 -2.86
C ILE A 65 -14.82 -22.28 -3.44
N ASN A 66 -16.06 -21.78 -3.30
CA ASN A 66 -17.20 -22.45 -3.92
C ASN A 66 -17.23 -22.24 -5.46
N GLU A 67 -18.05 -23.02 -6.16
CA GLU A 67 -18.13 -22.98 -7.63
C GLU A 67 -18.42 -21.58 -8.19
N THR A 68 -19.25 -20.79 -7.50
CA THR A 68 -19.63 -19.43 -7.93
C THR A 68 -18.65 -18.35 -7.45
N GLY A 69 -17.62 -18.68 -6.67
CA GLY A 69 -16.67 -17.72 -6.11
C GLY A 69 -17.24 -16.73 -5.08
N THR A 70 -18.51 -16.88 -4.68
CA THR A 70 -19.19 -15.98 -3.72
C THR A 70 -18.96 -16.35 -2.25
N LYS A 71 -18.38 -17.53 -1.99
CA LYS A 71 -18.00 -17.99 -0.65
C LYS A 71 -16.55 -18.43 -0.63
N LEU A 72 -15.80 -17.88 0.31
CA LEU A 72 -14.40 -18.23 0.59
C LEU A 72 -14.28 -18.77 2.02
N LYS A 73 -13.69 -19.94 2.16
CA LYS A 73 -13.26 -20.49 3.44
C LYS A 73 -11.74 -20.47 3.49
N TYR A 74 -11.21 -19.66 4.40
CA TYR A 74 -9.78 -19.40 4.54
C TYR A 74 -9.33 -19.85 5.93
N LYS A 75 -8.44 -20.85 5.98
CA LYS A 75 -7.74 -21.25 7.19
C LYS A 75 -6.27 -20.83 7.04
N PRO A 76 -5.81 -19.82 7.80
CA PRO A 76 -4.45 -19.34 7.70
C PRO A 76 -3.43 -20.40 8.13
N GLY A 77 -2.28 -20.38 7.45
CA GLY A 77 -1.12 -21.18 7.76
C GLY A 77 -0.05 -20.42 8.57
N ILE A 78 1.12 -21.05 8.75
CA ILE A 78 2.28 -20.42 9.39
C ILE A 78 3.03 -19.58 8.36
N ILE A 79 3.34 -18.32 8.66
CA ILE A 79 4.07 -17.43 7.75
C ILE A 79 5.55 -17.84 7.69
N VAL A 80 5.96 -18.45 6.59
CA VAL A 80 7.35 -18.93 6.43
C VAL A 80 8.24 -17.87 5.81
N GLY A 81 7.73 -17.13 4.82
CA GLY A 81 8.56 -16.27 3.97
C GLY A 81 9.46 -17.10 3.05
N GLY A 82 10.65 -16.60 2.73
CA GLY A 82 11.62 -17.34 1.92
C GLY A 82 12.30 -16.48 0.86
N SER A 83 13.32 -17.07 0.23
CA SER A 83 14.02 -16.53 -0.94
C SER A 83 13.59 -17.27 -2.20
N HIS A 84 13.71 -16.61 -3.36
CA HIS A 84 13.36 -17.16 -4.69
C HIS A 84 11.85 -17.27 -4.97
N LEU A 85 11.03 -16.43 -4.34
CA LEU A 85 9.62 -16.34 -4.67
C LEU A 85 9.41 -15.42 -5.88
N VAL A 86 8.54 -15.83 -6.80
CA VAL A 86 8.08 -15.00 -7.92
C VAL A 86 6.56 -15.02 -7.92
N HIS A 87 5.94 -13.85 -8.01
CA HIS A 87 4.49 -13.72 -8.05
C HIS A 87 4.04 -12.77 -9.15
N ASP A 88 3.08 -13.24 -9.95
CA ASP A 88 2.41 -12.43 -10.96
C ASP A 88 1.13 -11.83 -10.37
N CYS A 89 1.13 -10.50 -10.24
CA CYS A 89 0.03 -9.71 -9.73
C CYS A 89 -1.09 -9.52 -10.78
N GLY A 90 -0.80 -9.82 -12.05
CA GLY A 90 -1.68 -9.55 -13.18
C GLY A 90 -1.80 -8.05 -13.48
N VAL A 91 -2.89 -7.70 -14.15
CA VAL A 91 -3.15 -6.33 -14.66
C VAL A 91 -4.40 -5.67 -14.06
N SER A 92 -5.17 -6.37 -13.22
CA SER A 92 -6.42 -5.81 -12.68
C SER A 92 -6.21 -4.79 -11.55
N ARG A 93 -5.08 -4.84 -10.85
CA ARG A 93 -4.66 -3.89 -9.80
C ARG A 93 -3.14 -3.74 -9.83
N ALA A 94 -2.62 -2.62 -9.34
CA ALA A 94 -1.18 -2.41 -9.26
C ALA A 94 -0.54 -3.29 -8.18
N ILE A 95 0.78 -3.49 -8.28
CA ILE A 95 1.63 -4.17 -7.30
C ILE A 95 1.44 -3.55 -5.90
N GLY A 96 1.19 -2.23 -5.81
CA GLY A 96 0.85 -1.53 -4.58
C GLY A 96 -0.30 -2.16 -3.78
N TYR A 97 -1.28 -2.76 -4.47
CA TYR A 97 -2.38 -3.49 -3.84
C TYR A 97 -1.89 -4.65 -2.96
N PHE A 98 -0.84 -5.34 -3.41
CA PHE A 98 -0.26 -6.52 -2.77
C PHE A 98 0.85 -6.18 -1.77
N LEU A 99 1.52 -5.01 -1.92
CA LEU A 99 2.65 -4.63 -1.09
C LEU A 99 2.30 -4.44 0.38
N GLU A 100 1.18 -3.80 0.70
CA GLU A 100 0.77 -3.55 2.09
C GLU A 100 0.64 -4.86 2.92
N PRO A 101 -0.20 -5.84 2.51
CA PRO A 101 -0.28 -7.10 3.25
C PRO A 101 1.03 -7.88 3.22
N LEU A 102 1.77 -7.83 2.11
CA LEU A 102 3.04 -8.54 1.96
C LEU A 102 4.13 -8.04 2.90
N ILE A 103 4.22 -6.72 3.08
CA ILE A 103 5.14 -6.08 4.02
C ILE A 103 4.83 -6.54 5.44
N LEU A 104 3.57 -6.44 5.87
CA LEU A 104 3.19 -6.80 7.23
C LEU A 104 3.37 -8.30 7.51
N LEU A 105 3.01 -9.19 6.57
CA LEU A 105 3.28 -10.62 6.71
C LEU A 105 4.79 -10.92 6.75
N GLY A 106 5.57 -10.29 5.87
CA GLY A 106 7.02 -10.48 5.79
C GLY A 106 7.75 -10.13 7.10
N LEU A 107 7.29 -9.09 7.80
CA LEU A 107 7.83 -8.68 9.11
C LEU A 107 7.68 -9.78 10.18
N PHE A 108 6.57 -10.53 10.15
CA PHE A 108 6.25 -11.61 11.10
C PHE A 108 6.51 -13.01 10.54
N ALA A 109 7.29 -13.12 9.45
CA ALA A 109 7.66 -14.41 8.86
C ALA A 109 8.75 -15.13 9.67
N ARG A 110 8.86 -16.45 9.46
CA ARG A 110 9.94 -17.29 10.03
C ARG A 110 11.32 -16.96 9.45
N LYS A 111 11.38 -16.70 8.15
CA LYS A 111 12.59 -16.34 7.39
C LYS A 111 12.38 -15.00 6.69
N THR A 112 13.47 -14.30 6.39
CA THR A 112 13.43 -13.08 5.57
C THR A 112 12.73 -13.35 4.24
N LEU A 113 11.93 -12.39 3.79
CA LEU A 113 11.17 -12.51 2.56
C LEU A 113 11.92 -11.79 1.43
N VAL A 114 12.24 -12.52 0.36
CA VAL A 114 12.76 -11.98 -0.90
C VAL A 114 11.91 -12.48 -2.05
N ILE A 115 11.18 -11.58 -2.69
CA ILE A 115 10.16 -11.89 -3.69
C ILE A 115 10.22 -10.95 -4.87
N ILE A 116 10.04 -11.51 -6.07
CA ILE A 116 9.90 -10.77 -7.33
C ILE A 116 8.41 -10.65 -7.64
N LEU A 117 7.91 -9.43 -7.75
CA LEU A 117 6.52 -9.12 -8.13
C LEU A 117 6.50 -8.62 -9.57
N LYS A 118 5.62 -9.21 -10.39
CA LYS A 118 5.40 -8.81 -11.78
C LYS A 118 3.99 -8.26 -11.97
N GLY A 119 3.82 -7.21 -12.77
CA GLY A 119 2.51 -6.62 -13.03
C GLY A 119 2.59 -5.12 -13.31
N ILE A 120 1.53 -4.38 -12.93
CA ILE A 120 1.49 -2.93 -13.03
C ILE A 120 2.20 -2.32 -11.81
N THR A 121 3.21 -1.48 -12.00
CA THR A 121 3.96 -0.81 -10.92
C THR A 121 3.29 0.47 -10.44
N ASN A 122 2.61 1.17 -11.36
CA ASN A 122 2.00 2.47 -11.11
C ASN A 122 0.66 2.53 -11.87
N ASP A 123 -0.41 2.87 -11.17
CA ASP A 123 -1.72 3.18 -11.76
C ASP A 123 -2.28 4.47 -11.15
N SER A 124 -3.57 4.75 -11.35
CA SER A 124 -4.24 5.92 -10.81
C SER A 124 -5.13 5.63 -9.59
N LYS A 125 -5.12 4.39 -9.07
CA LYS A 125 -6.08 3.90 -8.06
C LYS A 125 -5.39 3.41 -6.79
N ASP A 126 -4.28 2.70 -6.93
CA ASP A 126 -3.50 2.12 -5.86
C ASP A 126 -2.24 2.95 -5.56
N PRO A 127 -1.71 2.90 -4.32
CA PRO A 127 -0.47 3.60 -3.99
C PRO A 127 0.69 3.04 -4.82
N SER A 128 1.48 3.92 -5.43
CA SER A 128 2.60 3.50 -6.27
C SER A 128 3.72 2.80 -5.50
N VAL A 129 4.50 1.99 -6.22
CA VAL A 129 5.74 1.38 -5.67
C VAL A 129 6.73 2.44 -5.16
N ASP A 130 6.74 3.62 -5.77
CA ASP A 130 7.59 4.75 -5.37
C ASP A 130 7.17 5.28 -3.99
N THR A 131 5.86 5.39 -3.76
CA THR A 131 5.26 5.79 -2.48
C THR A 131 5.60 4.81 -1.36
N PHE A 132 5.59 3.50 -1.61
CA PHE A 132 6.05 2.52 -0.61
C PHE A 132 7.52 2.72 -0.24
N ARG A 133 8.38 2.99 -1.22
CA ARG A 133 9.82 3.20 -0.99
C ARG A 133 10.09 4.50 -0.23
N SER A 134 9.39 5.58 -0.58
CA SER A 134 9.63 6.93 -0.05
C SER A 134 8.92 7.21 1.27
N THR A 135 7.79 6.54 1.55
CA THR A 135 6.90 6.89 2.68
C THR A 135 6.66 5.71 3.61
N THR A 136 6.31 4.53 3.08
CA THR A 136 6.09 3.33 3.91
C THR A 136 7.36 2.89 4.62
N PHE A 137 8.52 2.91 3.97
CA PHE A 137 9.76 2.45 4.61
C PHE A 137 10.24 3.35 5.77
N PRO A 138 10.24 4.69 5.64
CA PRO A 138 10.45 5.57 6.79
C PRO A 138 9.44 5.35 7.91
N LEU A 139 8.16 5.13 7.57
CA LEU A 139 7.12 4.78 8.55
C LEU A 139 7.49 3.50 9.33
N LEU A 140 7.86 2.42 8.65
CA LEU A 140 8.27 1.16 9.30
C LEU A 140 9.47 1.32 10.23
N LYS A 141 10.45 2.16 9.84
CA LYS A 141 11.63 2.44 10.67
C LYS A 141 11.24 3.02 12.04
N ARG A 142 10.17 3.81 12.11
CA ARG A 142 9.64 4.38 13.37
C ARG A 142 9.15 3.30 14.32
N PHE A 143 8.62 2.20 13.79
CA PHE A 143 8.12 1.05 14.53
C PHE A 143 9.20 0.00 14.83
N GLY A 144 10.48 0.38 14.71
CA GLY A 144 11.62 -0.48 15.08
C GLY A 144 12.03 -1.48 13.99
N VAL A 145 11.51 -1.35 12.77
CA VAL A 145 11.94 -2.20 11.64
C VAL A 145 13.34 -1.77 11.18
N PRO A 146 14.33 -2.67 11.12
CA PRO A 146 15.67 -2.33 10.67
C PRO A 146 15.65 -1.92 9.20
N SER A 147 16.40 -0.86 8.88
CA SER A 147 16.58 -0.44 7.47
C SER A 147 17.43 -1.44 6.69
N GLU A 148 18.26 -2.23 7.39
CA GLU A 148 19.02 -3.32 6.80
C GLU A 148 18.07 -4.46 6.39
N GLY A 149 18.14 -4.86 5.12
CA GLY A 149 17.30 -5.92 4.56
C GLY A 149 15.92 -5.47 4.06
N LEU A 150 15.49 -4.23 4.35
CA LEU A 150 14.27 -3.66 3.77
C LEU A 150 14.61 -2.93 2.47
N LYS A 151 14.24 -3.52 1.33
CA LYS A 151 14.60 -3.00 -0.01
C LYS A 151 13.48 -3.19 -1.01
N LEU A 152 13.25 -2.18 -1.84
CA LEU A 152 12.35 -2.23 -2.99
C LEU A 152 13.10 -1.72 -4.22
N GLU A 153 13.47 -2.64 -5.11
CA GLU A 153 14.13 -2.29 -6.37
C GLU A 153 13.16 -2.42 -7.53
N ILE A 154 13.00 -1.35 -8.30
CA ILE A 154 12.21 -1.34 -9.53
C ILE A 154 13.16 -1.74 -10.67
N LYS A 155 13.02 -2.96 -11.20
CA LYS A 155 13.82 -3.45 -12.34
C LYS A 155 13.24 -2.99 -13.68
N SER A 156 11.92 -3.07 -13.80
CA SER A 156 11.18 -2.50 -14.92
C SER A 156 9.90 -1.86 -14.43
N ARG A 157 9.48 -0.78 -15.08
CA ARG A 157 8.20 -0.12 -14.83
C ARG A 157 7.14 -0.69 -15.77
N GLY A 158 5.91 -0.82 -15.28
CA GLY A 158 4.77 -1.28 -16.07
C GLY A 158 3.53 -0.49 -15.69
N VAL A 159 2.84 0.08 -16.66
CA VAL A 159 1.60 0.82 -16.43
C VAL A 159 0.42 0.08 -17.06
N SER A 160 -0.79 0.44 -16.64
CA SER A 160 -2.02 -0.05 -17.27
C SER A 160 -2.02 0.21 -18.80
N PRO A 161 -2.67 -0.61 -19.64
CA PRO A 161 -3.40 -1.85 -19.32
C PRO A 161 -2.54 -3.11 -19.31
N HIS A 162 -1.43 -3.17 -20.06
CA HIS A 162 -0.64 -4.39 -20.25
C HIS A 162 0.43 -4.68 -19.20
N GLY A 163 0.70 -3.74 -18.27
CA GLY A 163 1.69 -3.92 -17.20
C GLY A 163 3.10 -4.20 -17.73
N GLY A 164 3.70 -5.31 -17.28
CA GLY A 164 5.06 -5.73 -17.66
C GLY A 164 6.17 -5.15 -16.78
N GLY A 165 5.82 -4.60 -15.61
CA GLY A 165 6.78 -4.15 -14.62
C GLY A 165 7.25 -5.30 -13.72
N GLU A 166 8.43 -5.13 -13.15
CA GLU A 166 9.08 -6.10 -12.27
C GLU A 166 9.73 -5.37 -11.09
N VAL A 167 9.37 -5.78 -9.87
CA VAL A 167 9.84 -5.18 -8.62
C VAL A 167 10.39 -6.27 -7.70
N HIS A 168 11.58 -6.05 -7.17
CA HIS A 168 12.24 -6.96 -6.23
C HIS A 168 12.07 -6.39 -4.82
N LEU A 169 11.34 -7.11 -3.99
CA LEU A 169 11.07 -6.75 -2.61
C LEU A 169 11.85 -7.66 -1.66
N ALA A 170 12.58 -7.04 -0.74
CA ALA A 170 13.22 -7.71 0.39
C ALA A 170 12.67 -7.11 1.69
N ILE A 171 12.25 -7.97 2.62
CA ILE A 171 11.70 -7.59 3.93
C ILE A 171 12.43 -8.38 5.03
N PRO A 172 12.97 -7.70 6.05
CA PRO A 172 13.58 -8.36 7.20
C PRO A 172 12.50 -8.90 8.14
N THR A 173 12.86 -9.88 8.97
CA THR A 173 11.97 -10.35 10.03
C THR A 173 12.24 -9.61 11.33
N VAL A 174 11.16 -9.26 12.03
CA VAL A 174 11.23 -8.63 13.36
C VAL A 174 10.65 -9.57 14.41
N GLN A 175 11.11 -9.43 15.66
CA GLN A 175 10.50 -10.16 16.77
C GLN A 175 9.20 -9.51 17.24
N HIS A 176 9.17 -8.18 17.25
CA HIS A 176 8.05 -7.36 17.66
C HIS A 176 8.22 -5.95 17.07
N LEU A 177 7.11 -5.20 17.00
CA LEU A 177 7.11 -3.78 16.66
C LEU A 177 7.12 -2.94 17.94
N THR A 178 7.76 -1.77 17.89
CA THR A 178 7.83 -0.84 19.02
C THR A 178 6.71 0.19 18.95
N ALA A 179 6.02 0.40 20.07
CA ALA A 179 5.01 1.45 20.19
C ALA A 179 5.65 2.83 20.00
N THR A 180 4.88 3.77 19.44
CA THR A 180 5.38 5.11 19.13
C THR A 180 4.45 6.22 19.63
N MET A 181 5.07 7.31 20.10
CA MET A 181 4.40 8.55 20.46
C MET A 181 4.71 9.58 19.37
N TRP A 182 3.82 9.72 18.40
CA TRP A 182 4.04 10.54 17.22
C TRP A 182 2.89 11.51 16.99
N THR A 183 2.98 12.65 17.66
CA THR A 183 1.95 13.71 17.60
C THR A 183 2.45 15.01 17.01
N ASP A 184 3.76 15.19 16.92
CA ASP A 184 4.38 16.37 16.32
C ASP A 184 4.54 16.19 14.81
N GLU A 185 3.90 17.08 14.05
CA GLU A 185 3.90 17.10 12.59
C GLU A 185 5.17 17.77 12.05
N GLY A 186 5.77 18.67 12.82
CA GLY A 186 6.90 19.49 12.40
C GLY A 186 6.58 20.41 11.22
N MET A 187 7.61 21.04 10.68
CA MET A 187 7.51 21.88 9.48
C MET A 187 8.03 21.10 8.27
N VAL A 188 7.46 21.32 7.09
CA VAL A 188 8.00 20.76 5.83
C VAL A 188 9.40 21.33 5.61
N LYS A 189 10.41 20.44 5.64
CA LYS A 189 11.83 20.82 5.50
C LYS A 189 12.27 20.81 4.03
N ARG A 190 11.73 19.86 3.25
CA ARG A 190 12.11 19.61 1.86
C ARG A 190 11.09 18.75 1.13
N ILE A 191 11.10 18.85 -0.19
CA ILE A 191 10.28 18.00 -1.07
C ILE A 191 11.20 17.12 -1.91
N ARG A 192 10.86 15.83 -1.96
CA ARG A 192 11.50 14.84 -2.82
C ARG A 192 10.47 14.25 -3.76
N GLY A 193 10.91 13.64 -4.85
CA GLY A 193 10.00 12.96 -5.75
C GLY A 193 10.71 12.21 -6.86
N GLU A 194 9.93 11.48 -7.63
CA GLU A 194 10.36 10.75 -8.81
C GLU A 194 9.28 10.90 -9.88
N ALA A 195 9.67 11.41 -11.04
CA ALA A 195 8.85 11.44 -12.24
C ALA A 195 9.36 10.38 -13.19
N PHE A 196 8.49 9.48 -13.62
CA PHE A 196 8.84 8.39 -14.51
C PHE A 196 8.10 8.48 -15.84
N THR A 197 8.68 7.85 -16.85
CA THR A 197 8.10 7.75 -18.18
C THR A 197 8.45 6.39 -18.77
N THR A 198 7.44 5.70 -19.34
CA THR A 198 7.58 4.41 -20.01
C THR A 198 7.05 4.51 -21.44
N ARG A 199 7.88 4.16 -22.42
CA ARG A 199 7.50 4.14 -23.86
C ARG A 199 6.87 5.45 -24.37
N VAL A 200 7.26 6.59 -23.79
CA VAL A 200 6.90 7.95 -24.20
C VAL A 200 8.13 8.86 -24.18
N SER A 201 8.01 10.11 -24.65
CA SER A 201 9.11 11.08 -24.64
C SER A 201 9.54 11.45 -23.22
N VAL A 202 10.85 11.60 -23.01
CA VAL A 202 11.44 12.14 -21.76
C VAL A 202 10.91 13.55 -21.46
N GLN A 203 10.56 14.31 -22.50
CA GLN A 203 10.07 15.68 -22.37
C GLN A 203 8.83 15.77 -21.47
N LEU A 204 7.92 14.81 -21.54
CA LEU A 204 6.74 14.77 -20.69
C LEU A 204 7.12 14.66 -19.20
N GLY A 205 8.14 13.87 -18.88
CA GLY A 205 8.70 13.79 -17.53
C GLY A 205 9.29 15.11 -17.05
N ASN A 206 10.01 15.80 -17.92
CA ASN A 206 10.62 17.10 -17.61
C ASN A 206 9.57 18.21 -17.44
N GLU A 207 8.50 18.20 -18.25
CA GLU A 207 7.37 19.12 -18.13
C GLU A 207 6.67 18.98 -16.78
N MET A 208 6.37 17.74 -16.34
CA MET A 208 5.83 17.47 -15.00
C MET A 208 6.73 18.02 -13.89
N ILE A 209 8.04 17.75 -13.97
CA ILE A 209 9.01 18.21 -12.97
C ILE A 209 9.04 19.73 -12.93
N TYR A 210 9.08 20.39 -14.09
CA TYR A 210 9.12 21.84 -14.18
C TYR A 210 7.86 22.49 -13.59
N ALA A 211 6.70 21.97 -13.95
CA ALA A 211 5.41 22.44 -13.45
C ALA A 211 5.29 22.29 -11.92
N ALA A 212 5.57 21.10 -11.38
CA ALA A 212 5.53 20.86 -9.94
C ALA A 212 6.52 21.75 -9.17
N ARG A 213 7.76 21.91 -9.68
CA ARG A 213 8.75 22.82 -9.09
C ARG A 213 8.33 24.28 -9.15
N GLY A 214 7.61 24.70 -10.20
CA GLY A 214 7.07 26.04 -10.34
C GLY A 214 6.16 26.45 -9.19
N ILE A 215 5.43 25.50 -8.62
CA ILE A 215 4.60 25.71 -7.43
C ILE A 215 5.47 25.71 -6.16
N PHE A 216 6.24 24.64 -5.92
CA PHE A 216 6.96 24.47 -4.64
C PHE A 216 8.11 25.46 -4.42
N ASN A 217 8.82 25.88 -5.46
CA ASN A 217 9.94 26.82 -5.33
C ASN A 217 9.50 28.20 -4.80
N ARG A 218 8.20 28.51 -4.84
CA ARG A 218 7.61 29.73 -4.25
C ARG A 218 7.47 29.61 -2.73
N LEU A 219 7.49 28.39 -2.19
CA LEU A 219 7.25 28.05 -0.79
C LEU A 219 8.55 27.65 -0.08
N LEU A 220 9.40 26.84 -0.72
CA LEU A 220 10.68 26.41 -0.17
C LEU A 220 11.76 26.17 -1.26
N PRO A 221 13.05 26.35 -0.94
CA PRO A 221 14.12 26.16 -1.92
C PRO A 221 14.55 24.69 -2.12
N ASP A 222 14.41 23.82 -1.10
CA ASP A 222 14.89 22.43 -1.17
C ASP A 222 13.85 21.48 -1.80
N VAL A 223 13.73 21.57 -3.13
CA VAL A 223 12.85 20.74 -3.95
C VAL A 223 13.68 19.96 -4.96
N TYR A 224 13.63 18.63 -4.86
CA TYR A 224 14.35 17.74 -5.79
C TYR A 224 13.45 16.61 -6.27
N ILE A 225 13.20 16.56 -7.58
CA ILE A 225 12.40 15.52 -8.23
C ILE A 225 13.32 14.81 -9.23
N ALA A 226 13.57 13.52 -9.01
CA ALA A 226 14.39 12.71 -9.91
C ALA A 226 13.59 12.33 -11.17
N SER A 227 14.30 12.15 -12.29
CA SER A 227 13.72 11.62 -13.52
C SER A 227 14.11 10.14 -13.68
N ASP A 228 13.11 9.25 -13.77
CA ASP A 228 13.28 7.83 -14.05
C ASP A 228 12.72 7.48 -15.43
N TYR A 229 13.57 7.61 -16.44
CA TYR A 229 13.24 7.31 -17.81
C TYR A 229 13.61 5.87 -18.18
N ARG A 230 12.62 5.06 -18.56
CA ARG A 230 12.82 3.66 -18.95
C ARG A 230 12.61 3.42 -20.44
N LYS A 231 13.49 2.59 -21.02
CA LYS A 231 13.51 2.20 -22.45
C LYS A 231 13.34 0.70 -22.63
N ARG A 232 12.81 0.31 -23.80
CA ARG A 232 12.76 -1.09 -24.29
C ARG A 232 12.15 -2.03 -23.25
N SER A 233 12.86 -3.07 -22.83
CA SER A 233 12.41 -4.09 -21.88
C SER A 233 12.15 -3.56 -20.48
N GLU A 234 12.82 -2.47 -20.07
CA GLU A 234 12.61 -1.87 -18.74
C GLU A 234 11.36 -0.97 -18.67
N ALA A 235 10.75 -0.67 -19.82
CA ALA A 235 9.60 0.21 -19.95
C ALA A 235 8.25 -0.54 -19.98
N GLY A 236 8.23 -1.81 -19.60
CA GLY A 236 7.03 -2.63 -19.58
C GLY A 236 6.39 -2.76 -20.95
N ASN A 237 5.07 -2.98 -20.99
CA ASN A 237 4.32 -3.24 -22.21
C ASN A 237 3.43 -2.06 -22.67
N SER A 238 3.18 -1.11 -21.77
CA SER A 238 2.30 0.05 -22.02
C SER A 238 3.05 1.38 -21.99
N SER A 239 2.49 2.35 -22.72
CA SER A 239 2.96 3.73 -22.71
C SER A 239 2.30 4.53 -21.59
N GLY A 240 3.09 5.28 -20.84
CA GLY A 240 2.58 6.16 -19.79
C GLY A 240 3.67 6.92 -19.07
N TYR A 241 3.25 7.76 -18.15
CA TYR A 241 4.13 8.55 -17.31
C TYR A 241 3.41 8.87 -16.00
N GLY A 242 4.18 9.24 -15.00
CA GLY A 242 3.64 9.57 -13.69
C GLY A 242 4.65 10.28 -12.85
N ILE A 243 4.17 10.78 -11.72
CA ILE A 243 4.99 11.51 -10.76
C ILE A 243 4.54 11.09 -9.36
N SER A 244 5.52 10.90 -8.48
CA SER A 244 5.35 10.65 -7.05
C SER A 244 6.13 11.72 -6.31
N LEU A 245 5.47 12.38 -5.36
CA LEU A 245 6.05 13.43 -4.54
C LEU A 245 5.91 13.07 -3.06
N VAL A 246 6.92 13.44 -2.28
CA VAL A 246 6.93 13.30 -0.82
C VAL A 246 7.43 14.58 -0.17
N ALA A 247 6.66 15.09 0.77
CA ALA A 247 7.09 16.14 1.68
C ALA A 247 7.68 15.50 2.93
N GLU A 248 8.92 15.86 3.25
CA GLU A 248 9.56 15.42 4.48
C GLU A 248 9.53 16.55 5.51
N THR A 249 9.14 16.24 6.75
CA THR A 249 9.08 17.23 7.83
C THR A 249 10.29 17.15 8.76
N THR A 250 10.47 18.18 9.59
CA THR A 250 11.51 18.25 10.63
C THR A 250 11.33 17.19 11.73
N SER A 251 10.09 16.76 12.00
CA SER A 251 9.77 15.67 12.94
C SER A 251 9.84 14.27 12.29
N GLY A 252 10.25 14.20 11.02
CA GLY A 252 10.43 12.96 10.27
C GLY A 252 9.14 12.34 9.73
N CYS A 253 8.10 13.15 9.52
CA CYS A 253 6.91 12.75 8.75
C CYS A 253 7.23 12.74 7.27
N CYS A 254 6.59 11.82 6.56
CA CYS A 254 6.61 11.70 5.12
C CYS A 254 5.15 11.72 4.66
N ILE A 255 4.78 12.77 3.94
CA ILE A 255 3.42 12.96 3.39
C ILE A 255 3.56 12.79 1.89
N SER A 256 2.80 11.87 1.30
CA SER A 256 2.96 11.50 -0.11
C SER A 256 1.72 11.73 -0.96
N ALA A 257 1.96 11.95 -2.24
CA ALA A 257 0.96 11.94 -3.28
C ALA A 257 1.59 11.36 -4.55
N ASP A 258 0.86 10.52 -5.28
CA ASP A 258 1.29 10.04 -6.58
C ASP A 258 0.14 9.97 -7.59
N THR A 259 0.50 10.00 -8.87
CA THR A 259 -0.45 9.85 -9.97
C THR A 259 0.23 9.27 -11.20
N THR A 260 -0.55 8.58 -12.01
CA THR A 260 -0.10 7.97 -13.26
C THR A 260 -1.11 8.21 -14.37
N VAL A 261 -0.60 8.59 -15.54
CA VAL A 261 -1.34 8.65 -16.80
C VAL A 261 -0.82 7.53 -17.69
N SER A 262 -1.73 6.69 -18.16
CA SER A 262 -1.45 5.61 -19.11
C SER A 262 -2.28 5.79 -20.37
N TYR A 263 -1.69 5.42 -21.51
CA TYR A 263 -2.35 5.48 -22.80
C TYR A 263 -2.69 4.06 -23.26
N PRO A 264 -3.98 3.75 -23.54
CA PRO A 264 -4.31 2.55 -24.29
C PRO A 264 -3.67 2.67 -25.68
N ARG A 265 -3.19 1.55 -26.24
CA ARG A 265 -2.73 1.54 -27.64
C ARG A 265 -3.95 1.60 -28.55
N GLY A 266 -3.83 2.37 -29.64
CA GLY A 266 -4.93 2.79 -30.52
C GLY A 266 -5.57 1.71 -31.40
N ASP A 267 -5.82 0.51 -30.87
CA ASP A 267 -6.67 -0.52 -31.49
C ASP A 267 -7.68 -1.13 -30.48
N GLU A 268 -7.66 -0.71 -29.21
CA GLU A 268 -8.48 -1.26 -28.11
C GLU A 268 -9.34 -0.17 -27.44
N GLU A 269 -9.96 0.72 -28.24
CA GLU A 269 -11.01 1.64 -27.76
C GLU A 269 -12.36 0.92 -27.51
N GLU A 270 -12.44 -0.37 -27.84
CA GLU A 270 -13.63 -1.19 -27.68
C GLU A 270 -13.33 -2.30 -26.64
N ASP A 271 -14.19 -2.42 -25.61
CA ASP A 271 -14.26 -3.52 -24.63
C ASP A 271 -13.70 -3.33 -23.20
N ILE A 272 -13.54 -2.09 -22.71
CA ILE A 272 -13.64 -1.85 -21.25
C ILE A 272 -14.87 -0.98 -20.98
N GLU A 273 -16.01 -1.64 -20.76
CA GLU A 273 -17.22 -0.98 -20.27
C GLU A 273 -16.90 -0.19 -18.98
N GLY A 274 -16.92 1.14 -19.08
CA GLY A 274 -16.89 2.06 -17.93
C GLY A 274 -15.64 2.92 -17.73
N GLU A 275 -14.60 2.85 -18.58
CA GLU A 275 -13.54 3.88 -18.57
C GLU A 275 -13.86 4.94 -19.64
N GLU A 276 -14.47 6.05 -19.21
CA GLU A 276 -14.67 7.26 -20.03
C GLU A 276 -13.37 7.62 -20.75
N LYS A 277 -13.47 8.07 -22.02
CA LYS A 277 -12.35 8.62 -22.79
C LYS A 277 -11.59 9.62 -21.93
N LYS A 278 -10.47 9.17 -21.34
CA LYS A 278 -9.60 10.07 -20.56
C LYS A 278 -9.03 11.06 -21.55
N GLU A 279 -9.53 12.29 -21.50
CA GLU A 279 -8.91 13.41 -22.17
C GLU A 279 -7.42 13.41 -21.85
N LEU A 280 -6.60 13.59 -22.89
CA LEU A 280 -5.15 13.63 -22.77
C LEU A 280 -4.77 14.88 -21.95
N ILE A 281 -4.68 14.72 -20.64
CA ILE A 281 -4.24 15.79 -19.74
C ILE A 281 -2.78 16.12 -20.09
N PRO A 282 -2.43 17.38 -20.35
CA PRO A 282 -1.05 17.79 -20.56
C PRO A 282 -0.15 17.37 -19.39
N ALA A 283 1.09 16.98 -19.68
CA ALA A 283 2.01 16.53 -18.65
C ALA A 283 2.33 17.63 -17.61
N ALA A 284 2.38 18.90 -18.03
CA ALA A 284 2.50 20.03 -17.12
C ALA A 284 1.34 20.06 -16.10
N ASP A 285 0.09 19.97 -16.57
CA ASP A 285 -1.11 19.97 -15.72
C ASP A 285 -1.14 18.80 -14.74
N VAL A 286 -0.62 17.63 -15.14
CA VAL A 286 -0.44 16.49 -14.22
C VAL A 286 0.52 16.84 -13.08
N GLY A 287 1.63 17.51 -13.41
CA GLY A 287 2.59 18.00 -12.41
C GLY A 287 2.00 19.05 -11.47
N GLU A 288 1.24 20.02 -11.99
CA GLU A 288 0.56 21.04 -11.18
C GLU A 288 -0.53 20.46 -10.28
N LYS A 289 -1.33 19.56 -10.83
CA LYS A 289 -2.39 18.86 -10.10
C LYS A 289 -1.81 18.05 -8.95
N LEU A 290 -0.75 17.27 -9.20
CA LEU A 290 -0.14 16.48 -8.12
C LEU A 290 0.49 17.37 -7.05
N ALA A 291 1.12 18.47 -7.45
CA ALA A 291 1.66 19.42 -6.47
C ALA A 291 0.55 20.00 -5.57
N SER A 292 -0.60 20.35 -6.16
CA SER A 292 -1.78 20.80 -5.42
C SER A 292 -2.30 19.72 -4.47
N VAL A 293 -2.42 18.46 -4.93
CA VAL A 293 -2.84 17.32 -4.10
C VAL A 293 -1.89 17.12 -2.91
N LEU A 294 -0.58 17.23 -3.11
CA LEU A 294 0.38 17.13 -2.01
C LEU A 294 0.18 18.26 -0.99
N LEU A 295 -0.06 19.49 -1.45
CA LEU A 295 -0.34 20.62 -0.55
C LEU A 295 -1.64 20.41 0.23
N GLU A 296 -2.68 19.85 -0.38
CA GLU A 296 -3.92 19.47 0.32
C GLU A 296 -3.67 18.39 1.39
N GLU A 297 -2.83 17.39 1.11
CA GLU A 297 -2.45 16.39 2.12
C GLU A 297 -1.63 17.00 3.28
N ILE A 298 -0.76 17.98 2.99
CA ILE A 298 -0.03 18.73 4.02
C ILE A 298 -1.00 19.58 4.86
N GLU A 299 -1.98 20.24 4.22
CA GLU A 299 -2.98 21.08 4.90
C GLU A 299 -3.91 20.26 5.81
N LYS A 300 -4.27 19.03 5.42
CA LYS A 300 -5.03 18.10 6.29
C LYS A 300 -4.30 17.79 7.60
N GLY A 301 -2.98 17.97 7.63
CA GLY A 301 -2.13 17.73 8.78
C GLY A 301 -2.05 16.26 9.20
N GLY A 302 -1.42 16.06 10.35
CA GLY A 302 -1.10 14.75 10.88
C GLY A 302 0.25 14.22 10.42
N VAL A 303 0.63 13.07 10.98
CA VAL A 303 1.97 12.51 10.81
C VAL A 303 2.13 11.62 9.58
N VAL A 304 1.01 11.28 8.94
CA VAL A 304 0.93 10.50 7.70
C VAL A 304 -0.16 11.06 6.80
N ASP A 305 -0.03 10.86 5.49
CA ASP A 305 -1.08 11.16 4.51
C ASP A 305 -2.32 10.25 4.68
N SER A 306 -3.41 10.62 4.02
CA SER A 306 -4.69 9.93 4.10
C SER A 306 -4.66 8.47 3.62
N THR A 307 -3.74 8.14 2.71
CA THR A 307 -3.53 6.79 2.18
C THR A 307 -2.86 5.88 3.20
N HIS A 308 -1.88 6.38 3.96
CA HIS A 308 -1.14 5.61 4.96
C HIS A 308 -1.81 5.50 6.33
N GLN A 309 -2.97 6.14 6.55
CA GLN A 309 -3.70 6.05 7.83
C GLN A 309 -3.98 4.59 8.24
N GLY A 310 -4.48 3.76 7.30
CA GLY A 310 -4.79 2.35 7.57
C GLY A 310 -3.55 1.57 8.03
N LEU A 311 -2.43 1.71 7.30
CA LEU A 311 -1.17 1.06 7.66
C LEU A 311 -0.63 1.55 9.01
N LEU A 312 -0.72 2.85 9.30
CA LEU A 312 -0.32 3.40 10.60
C LEU A 312 -1.11 2.76 11.76
N PHE A 313 -2.43 2.62 11.60
CA PHE A 313 -3.28 2.00 12.62
C PHE A 313 -2.97 0.52 12.81
N LEU A 314 -2.73 -0.22 11.72
CA LEU A 314 -2.30 -1.61 11.79
C LEU A 314 -0.96 -1.73 12.54
N LEU A 315 0.03 -0.90 12.21
CA LEU A 315 1.33 -0.91 12.90
C LEU A 315 1.19 -0.62 14.39
N CYS A 316 0.39 0.38 14.78
CA CYS A 316 0.12 0.69 16.18
C CYS A 316 -0.54 -0.49 16.93
N ALA A 317 -1.52 -1.15 16.30
CA ALA A 317 -2.24 -2.26 16.90
C ALA A 317 -1.37 -3.54 17.01
N LEU A 318 -0.42 -3.73 16.10
CA LEU A 318 0.49 -4.89 16.08
C LEU A 318 1.74 -4.71 16.97
N CYS A 319 1.87 -3.58 17.67
CA CYS A 319 2.96 -3.35 18.62
C CYS A 319 2.88 -4.26 19.85
N VAL A 320 3.99 -4.29 20.61
CA VAL A 320 4.03 -4.81 21.98
C VAL A 320 2.94 -4.19 22.86
N ASN A 321 2.69 -4.79 24.03
CA ASN A 321 1.74 -4.30 25.04
C ASN A 321 2.23 -2.98 25.66
N ASP A 322 2.12 -1.91 24.89
CA ASP A 322 2.47 -0.55 25.24
C ASP A 322 1.56 0.43 24.48
N VAL A 323 1.57 1.69 24.90
CA VAL A 323 0.72 2.74 24.38
C VAL A 323 1.33 3.34 23.11
N SER A 324 0.59 3.28 22.01
CA SER A 324 0.85 4.13 20.85
C SER A 324 -0.08 5.34 20.87
N LYS A 325 0.45 6.53 20.61
CA LYS A 325 -0.32 7.77 20.47
C LYS A 325 0.12 8.48 19.19
N VAL A 326 -0.80 8.62 18.25
CA VAL A 326 -0.52 9.21 16.94
C VAL A 326 -1.49 10.35 16.63
N ARG A 327 -1.05 11.34 15.85
CA ARG A 327 -1.91 12.40 15.31
C ARG A 327 -2.05 12.21 13.80
N VAL A 328 -3.27 12.19 13.29
CA VAL A 328 -3.56 12.10 11.85
C VAL A 328 -4.51 13.23 11.45
N GLY A 329 -4.57 13.56 10.17
CA GLY A 329 -5.62 14.45 9.65
C GLY A 329 -7.02 13.85 9.78
N LYS A 330 -7.99 14.40 9.05
CA LYS A 330 -9.35 13.85 9.01
C LYS A 330 -9.32 12.35 8.65
N LEU A 331 -10.08 11.54 9.39
CA LEU A 331 -10.13 10.09 9.15
C LEU A 331 -10.70 9.79 7.76
N SER A 332 -9.93 9.04 6.97
CA SER A 332 -10.36 8.56 5.66
C SER A 332 -11.35 7.39 5.82
N PRO A 333 -12.26 7.15 4.86
CA PRO A 333 -13.15 5.99 4.91
C PRO A 333 -12.37 4.67 5.07
N TYR A 334 -11.24 4.54 4.36
CA TYR A 334 -10.35 3.40 4.49
C TYR A 334 -9.76 3.27 5.90
N GLY A 335 -9.30 4.37 6.50
CA GLY A 335 -8.81 4.39 7.88
C GLY A 335 -9.89 3.98 8.90
N ILE A 336 -11.14 4.44 8.72
CA ILE A 336 -12.26 4.09 9.59
C ILE A 336 -12.56 2.59 9.53
N GLU A 337 -12.63 2.00 8.33
CA GLU A 337 -12.86 0.56 8.21
C GLU A 337 -11.69 -0.23 8.79
N THR A 338 -10.45 0.22 8.60
CA THR A 338 -9.27 -0.42 9.19
C THR A 338 -9.38 -0.49 10.72
N LEU A 339 -9.84 0.59 11.38
CA LEU A 339 -10.06 0.62 12.83
C LEU A 339 -11.11 -0.40 13.29
N ARG A 340 -12.16 -0.63 12.49
CA ARG A 340 -13.19 -1.65 12.78
C ARG A 340 -12.62 -3.05 12.66
N GLU A 341 -11.88 -3.33 11.58
CA GLU A 341 -11.25 -4.64 11.36
C GLU A 341 -10.21 -4.93 12.47
N ILE A 342 -9.44 -3.92 12.89
CA ILE A 342 -8.52 -4.07 14.04
C ILE A 342 -9.27 -4.44 15.32
N ARG A 343 -10.38 -3.78 15.63
CA ARG A 343 -11.20 -4.12 16.80
C ARG A 343 -11.70 -5.56 16.69
N ASP A 344 -12.24 -5.95 15.53
CA ASP A 344 -12.91 -7.23 15.37
C ASP A 344 -11.94 -8.43 15.37
N PHE A 345 -10.71 -8.25 14.87
CA PHE A 345 -9.70 -9.32 14.83
C PHE A 345 -8.69 -9.30 15.99
N LEU A 346 -8.26 -8.12 16.42
CA LEU A 346 -7.19 -7.98 17.42
C LEU A 346 -7.70 -7.62 18.81
N ASP A 347 -8.98 -7.27 18.96
CA ASP A 347 -9.57 -6.75 20.21
C ASP A 347 -8.86 -5.48 20.71
N VAL A 348 -8.27 -4.71 19.79
CA VAL A 348 -7.60 -3.44 20.08
C VAL A 348 -8.56 -2.30 19.77
N GLN A 349 -8.82 -1.47 20.77
CA GLN A 349 -9.67 -0.28 20.63
C GLN A 349 -8.83 1.00 20.66
N PHE A 350 -9.12 1.90 19.73
CA PHE A 350 -8.53 3.23 19.69
C PHE A 350 -9.43 4.24 20.40
N VAL A 351 -8.84 4.99 21.32
CA VAL A 351 -9.45 6.21 21.86
C VAL A 351 -9.18 7.34 20.88
N ILE A 352 -10.23 7.86 20.29
CA ILE A 352 -10.20 8.89 19.24
C ILE A 352 -10.59 10.22 19.86
N LYS A 353 -9.71 11.23 19.79
CA LYS A 353 -9.96 12.58 20.29
C LYS A 353 -9.73 13.60 19.18
N PRO A 354 -10.78 14.23 18.64
CA PRO A 354 -10.60 15.31 17.68
C PRO A 354 -9.96 16.52 18.34
N ASP A 355 -9.14 17.25 17.59
CA ASP A 355 -8.50 18.50 17.97
C ASP A 355 -9.04 19.62 17.06
N PRO A 356 -10.09 20.36 17.48
CA PRO A 356 -10.73 21.37 16.64
C PRO A 356 -9.80 22.52 16.24
N SER A 357 -8.72 22.75 16.99
CA SER A 357 -7.79 23.85 16.73
C SER A 357 -6.93 23.61 15.48
N THR A 358 -6.61 22.35 15.21
CA THR A 358 -5.76 21.94 14.09
C THR A 358 -6.54 21.19 13.00
N GLY A 359 -7.80 20.83 13.25
CA GLY A 359 -8.58 19.98 12.35
C GLY A 359 -8.10 18.52 12.32
N THR A 360 -7.16 18.15 13.20
CA THR A 360 -6.57 16.82 13.28
C THR A 360 -7.27 15.95 14.32
N VAL A 361 -6.89 14.67 14.35
CA VAL A 361 -7.42 13.67 15.28
C VAL A 361 -6.26 12.97 15.98
N ILE A 362 -6.29 12.94 17.31
CA ILE A 362 -5.35 12.17 18.12
C ILE A 362 -5.96 10.79 18.40
N LEU A 363 -5.24 9.75 18.02
CA LEU A 363 -5.59 8.37 18.29
C LEU A 363 -4.62 7.77 19.31
N LYS A 364 -5.17 7.04 20.28
CA LYS A 364 -4.39 6.31 21.28
C LYS A 364 -4.89 4.87 21.37
N CYS A 365 -3.99 3.89 21.30
CA CYS A 365 -4.34 2.49 21.54
C CYS A 365 -3.30 1.81 22.43
N TRP A 366 -3.71 0.67 22.98
CA TRP A 366 -2.82 -0.30 23.59
C TRP A 366 -2.54 -1.41 22.57
N GLY A 367 -1.27 -1.69 22.28
CA GLY A 367 -0.91 -2.72 21.30
C GLY A 367 -1.42 -4.12 21.68
N SER A 368 -1.65 -4.98 20.69
CA SER A 368 -2.12 -6.35 20.89
C SER A 368 -1.07 -7.29 21.51
N GLY A 369 0.18 -6.84 21.65
CA GLY A 369 1.27 -7.65 22.18
C GLY A 369 1.79 -8.68 21.18
N MET A 370 1.59 -8.44 19.89
CA MET A 370 1.96 -9.39 18.85
C MET A 370 3.47 -9.63 18.85
N LYS A 371 3.84 -10.92 18.94
CA LYS A 371 5.21 -11.40 18.81
C LYS A 371 5.29 -12.33 17.61
N ASN A 372 6.42 -12.32 16.92
CA ASN A 372 6.68 -13.26 15.85
C ASN A 372 6.85 -14.68 16.42
N LEU A 373 5.74 -15.43 16.45
CA LEU A 373 5.68 -16.82 16.92
C LEU A 373 6.44 -17.79 16.01
N SER A 374 6.72 -17.38 14.78
CA SER A 374 7.34 -18.21 13.75
C SER A 374 8.87 -18.29 13.92
N ARG A 375 9.48 -17.38 14.69
CA ARG A 375 10.92 -17.32 14.93
C ARG A 375 11.29 -18.15 16.18
N LYS A 376 12.23 -19.10 16.04
CA LYS A 376 12.82 -19.79 17.20
C LYS A 376 13.54 -18.76 18.07
N THR A 377 13.23 -18.72 19.35
CA THR A 377 13.96 -17.93 20.34
C THR A 377 15.37 -18.51 20.42
N THR A 378 16.35 -17.81 19.85
CA THR A 378 17.78 -18.09 20.05
C THR A 378 18.23 -17.55 21.39
#